data_AF-A0A9D7HBG2-F1
#
_entry.id   AF-A0A9D7HBG2-F1
#
_cell.length_a   1.000
_cell.length_b   1.000
_cell.length_c   1.000
_cell.angle_alpha   90.00
_cell.angle_beta   90.00
_cell.angle_gamma   90.00
#
_symmetry.space_group_name_H-M   'P 1'
#
loop_
_entity.id
_entity.type
_entity.pdbx_description
1 polymer ?
#
loop_
_entity_poly.entity_id
_entity_poly.type
_entity_poly.pdbx_seq_one_letter_code
_entity_poly.pdbx_strand_id
1 'polypeptide(L)'
;MQNVEPVVLRQVRDFGQIISTTFTFLKQNWKPMVRAMALVSLPAAVIGGFLAGGAFAGFQELQFGQPSDPMELWSRMGSSFLLEIPGLLILMIGWMLVIAIVHEFLRAYHLGEHHFLSSGDLLKRGFSQLGSYFGASFLTGLLAGVGVLLCILPGVYAYTVLCLSLSCHAIERAGGSGSLGRSNQLVQGDFWPTLGLVFVIGLINGLVNMVVQLPFTIAGMIVGVNAGLDAVQNGGEVGMPGWFGVFTSISTAVQWCFQMLTYPIVAVCLCLKYFSRVEEKEGHGLQERIAGFDQA
;
A
#
# COMPACT_ATOMS: atom_id res chain seq x y z
N MET A 1 29.51 -0.54 -16.11
CA MET A 1 28.40 -0.21 -15.19
C MET A 1 29.01 0.64 -14.10
N GLN A 2 28.64 1.92 -13.98
CA GLN A 2 29.18 2.78 -12.92
C GLN A 2 28.83 2.14 -11.57
N ASN A 3 29.83 1.89 -10.72
CA ASN A 3 29.63 1.44 -9.35
C ASN A 3 28.95 2.58 -8.58
N VAL A 4 27.63 2.60 -8.62
CA VAL A 4 26.84 3.50 -7.78
C VAL A 4 26.97 2.95 -6.36
N GLU A 5 27.50 3.76 -5.45
CA GLU A 5 27.64 3.35 -4.05
C GLU A 5 26.28 2.94 -3.47
N PRO A 6 26.25 1.86 -2.66
CA PRO A 6 25.03 1.41 -2.03
C PRO A 6 24.51 2.49 -1.07
N VAL A 7 23.19 2.71 -1.09
CA VAL A 7 22.55 3.64 -0.16
C VAL A 7 22.79 3.16 1.27
N VAL A 8 23.43 3.99 2.09
CA VAL A 8 23.62 3.75 3.53
C VAL A 8 22.29 3.98 4.22
N LEU A 9 21.74 3.03 4.99
CA LEU A 9 20.43 3.25 5.63
C LEU A 9 20.52 4.13 6.89
N ARG A 10 21.49 3.84 7.78
CA ARG A 10 21.72 4.55 9.04
C ARG A 10 22.41 5.89 8.81
N GLN A 11 21.63 6.96 8.70
CA GLN A 11 22.14 8.32 8.55
C GLN A 11 21.04 9.31 8.97
N VAL A 12 21.43 10.38 9.67
CA VAL A 12 20.56 11.54 9.90
C VAL A 12 20.34 12.26 8.56
N ARG A 13 19.08 12.51 8.20
CA ARG A 13 18.71 13.10 6.92
C ARG A 13 17.69 14.20 7.06
N ASP A 14 17.89 15.25 6.28
CA ASP A 14 16.90 16.29 6.09
C ASP A 14 15.73 15.79 5.23
N PHE A 15 14.59 16.50 5.32
CA PHE A 15 13.37 16.20 4.58
C PHE A 15 13.61 15.90 3.08
N GLY A 16 14.33 16.80 2.39
CA GLY A 16 14.61 16.64 0.96
C GLY A 16 15.52 15.45 0.66
N GLN A 17 16.49 15.18 1.55
CA GLN A 17 17.42 14.06 1.42
C GLN A 17 16.69 12.71 1.59
N ILE A 18 15.70 12.62 2.48
CA ILE A 18 14.88 11.40 2.63
C ILE A 18 14.18 11.07 1.31
N ILE A 19 13.55 12.07 0.68
CA ILE A 19 12.82 11.88 -0.58
C ILE A 19 13.79 11.53 -1.73
N SER A 20 14.88 12.28 -1.91
CA SER A 20 15.85 12.00 -2.97
C SER A 20 16.51 10.63 -2.81
N THR A 21 16.82 10.24 -1.56
CA THR A 21 17.40 8.94 -1.23
C THR A 21 16.40 7.81 -1.47
N THR A 22 15.11 8.04 -1.21
CA THR A 22 14.04 7.08 -1.51
C THR A 22 14.05 6.71 -3.00
N PHE A 23 14.02 7.71 -3.89
CA PHE A 23 14.05 7.46 -5.33
C PHE A 23 15.38 6.85 -5.79
N THR A 24 16.49 7.23 -5.15
CA THR A 24 17.80 6.64 -5.44
C THR A 24 17.83 5.15 -5.07
N PHE A 25 17.37 4.81 -3.86
CA PHE A 25 17.27 3.43 -3.38
C PHE A 25 16.37 2.59 -4.29
N LEU A 26 15.20 3.11 -4.65
CA LEU A 26 14.28 2.44 -5.56
C LEU A 26 14.92 2.23 -6.92
N LYS A 27 15.58 3.24 -7.49
CA LYS A 27 16.26 3.11 -8.78
C LYS A 27 17.39 2.06 -8.77
N GLN A 28 18.09 1.91 -7.65
CA GLN A 28 19.11 0.87 -7.49
C GLN A 28 18.49 -0.53 -7.32
N ASN A 29 17.38 -0.65 -6.59
CA ASN A 29 16.83 -1.93 -6.13
C ASN A 29 15.45 -2.32 -6.71
N TRP A 30 14.95 -1.62 -7.74
CA TRP A 30 13.59 -1.87 -8.25
C TRP A 30 13.40 -3.28 -8.82
N LYS A 31 14.41 -3.85 -9.50
CA LYS A 31 14.31 -5.17 -10.15
C LYS A 31 13.98 -6.30 -9.16
N PRO A 32 14.76 -6.53 -8.08
CA PRO A 32 14.44 -7.59 -7.13
C PRO A 32 13.10 -7.36 -6.42
N MET A 33 12.79 -6.11 -6.04
CA MET A 33 11.53 -5.76 -5.38
C MET A 33 10.32 -6.02 -6.27
N VAL A 34 10.30 -5.43 -7.47
CA VAL A 34 9.19 -5.57 -8.42
C VAL A 34 9.01 -7.02 -8.86
N ARG A 35 10.07 -7.79 -9.07
CA ARG A 35 9.96 -9.22 -9.41
C ARG A 35 9.27 -10.02 -8.31
N ALA A 36 9.69 -9.85 -7.05
CA ALA A 36 9.08 -10.56 -5.93
C ALA A 36 7.63 -10.12 -5.69
N MET A 37 7.36 -8.81 -5.80
CA MET A 37 6.01 -8.27 -5.66
C MET A 37 5.09 -8.70 -6.79
N ALA A 38 5.56 -8.70 -8.04
CA ALA A 38 4.77 -9.10 -9.21
C ALA A 38 4.26 -10.54 -9.12
N LEU A 39 5.04 -11.44 -8.50
CA LEU A 39 4.62 -12.83 -8.26
C LEU A 39 3.39 -12.93 -7.36
N VAL A 40 3.13 -11.94 -6.50
CA VAL A 40 1.94 -11.88 -5.63
C VAL A 40 0.88 -10.95 -6.22
N SER A 41 1.30 -9.77 -6.66
CA SER A 41 0.37 -8.73 -7.10
C SER A 41 -0.37 -9.14 -8.36
N LEU A 42 0.28 -9.82 -9.32
CA LEU A 42 -0.40 -10.26 -10.54
C LEU A 42 -1.52 -11.28 -10.26
N PRO A 43 -1.28 -12.43 -9.59
CA PRO A 43 -2.37 -13.37 -9.32
C PRO A 43 -3.43 -12.80 -8.37
N ALA A 44 -3.03 -12.05 -7.34
CA ALA A 44 -3.98 -11.45 -6.42
C ALA A 44 -4.87 -10.41 -7.12
N ALA A 45 -4.29 -9.58 -7.99
CA ALA A 45 -5.02 -8.56 -8.70
C ALA A 45 -5.89 -9.13 -9.82
N VAL A 46 -5.43 -10.14 -10.56
CA VAL A 46 -6.26 -10.80 -11.60
C VAL A 46 -7.44 -11.50 -10.96
N ILE A 47 -7.23 -12.34 -9.95
CA ILE A 47 -8.31 -13.11 -9.32
C ILE A 47 -9.21 -12.17 -8.50
N GLY A 48 -8.62 -11.40 -7.60
CA GLY A 48 -9.34 -10.51 -6.71
C GLY A 48 -10.02 -9.35 -7.44
N GLY A 49 -9.35 -8.77 -8.42
CA GLY A 49 -9.91 -7.69 -9.26
C GLY A 49 -11.01 -8.17 -10.20
N PHE A 50 -10.93 -9.40 -10.73
CA PHE A 50 -12.01 -9.98 -11.52
C PHE A 50 -13.25 -10.25 -10.67
N LEU A 51 -13.07 -10.83 -9.47
CA LEU A 51 -14.17 -11.11 -8.54
C LEU A 51 -14.81 -9.81 -8.02
N ALA A 52 -13.99 -8.82 -7.65
CA ALA A 52 -14.48 -7.52 -7.18
C ALA A 52 -15.11 -6.66 -8.29
N GLY A 53 -14.56 -6.69 -9.51
CA GLY A 53 -15.11 -5.94 -10.64
C GLY A 53 -16.47 -6.44 -11.12
N GLY A 54 -16.73 -7.74 -11.01
CA GLY A 54 -18.06 -8.32 -11.26
C GLY A 54 -19.11 -7.84 -10.25
N ALA A 55 -18.73 -7.70 -8.98
CA ALA A 55 -19.62 -7.16 -7.94
C ALA A 55 -19.97 -5.68 -8.18
N PHE A 56 -19.00 -4.88 -8.65
CA PHE A 56 -19.26 -3.48 -9.01
C PHE A 56 -20.30 -3.34 -10.13
N ALA A 57 -20.27 -4.26 -11.12
CA ALA A 57 -21.29 -4.30 -12.17
C ALA A 57 -22.69 -4.62 -11.59
N GLY A 58 -22.79 -5.57 -10.65
CA GLY A 58 -24.05 -5.87 -9.95
C GLY A 58 -24.56 -4.71 -9.09
N PHE A 59 -23.65 -3.96 -8.45
CA PHE A 59 -24.02 -2.75 -7.72
C PHE A 59 -24.53 -1.64 -8.65
N GLN A 60 -23.95 -1.48 -9.84
CA GLN A 60 -24.48 -0.55 -10.84
C GLN A 60 -25.88 -0.96 -11.32
N GLU A 61 -26.13 -2.25 -11.52
CA GLU A 61 -27.45 -2.76 -11.86
C GLU A 61 -28.48 -2.45 -10.75
N LEU A 62 -28.05 -2.44 -9.48
CA LEU A 62 -28.87 -2.01 -8.35
C LEU A 62 -29.15 -0.49 -8.33
N GLN A 63 -28.21 0.32 -8.81
CA GLN A 63 -28.35 1.78 -8.87
C GLN A 63 -29.30 2.24 -9.98
N PHE A 64 -29.30 1.53 -11.11
CA PHE A 64 -30.10 1.89 -12.29
C PHE A 64 -31.39 1.07 -12.43
N GLY A 65 -31.45 -0.12 -11.84
CA GLY A 65 -32.68 -0.92 -11.78
C GLY A 65 -33.62 -0.41 -10.70
N GLN A 66 -34.92 -0.33 -11.00
CA GLN A 66 -35.96 -0.19 -9.97
C GLN A 66 -36.38 -1.59 -9.51
N PRO A 67 -35.92 -2.11 -8.37
CA PRO A 67 -36.42 -3.39 -7.85
C PRO A 67 -37.91 -3.25 -7.54
N SER A 68 -38.73 -4.18 -8.02
CA SER A 68 -40.18 -4.11 -7.84
C SER A 68 -40.62 -4.44 -6.41
N ASP A 69 -39.81 -5.24 -5.69
CA ASP A 69 -40.09 -5.68 -4.32
C ASP A 69 -38.83 -5.71 -3.42
N PRO A 70 -38.97 -5.52 -2.09
CA PRO A 70 -37.84 -5.54 -1.15
C PRO A 70 -37.03 -6.85 -1.15
N MET A 71 -37.66 -7.99 -1.47
CA MET A 71 -36.99 -9.29 -1.53
C MET A 71 -36.04 -9.40 -2.72
N GLU A 72 -36.40 -8.80 -3.85
CA GLU A 72 -35.56 -8.75 -5.05
C GLU A 72 -34.32 -7.89 -4.79
N LEU A 73 -34.49 -6.76 -4.11
CA LEU A 73 -33.38 -5.92 -3.65
C LEU A 73 -32.40 -6.71 -2.79
N TRP A 74 -32.90 -7.45 -1.78
CA TRP A 74 -32.05 -8.29 -0.92
C TRP A 74 -31.32 -9.39 -1.69
N SER A 75 -32.00 -10.04 -2.65
CA SER A 75 -31.41 -11.08 -3.49
C SER A 75 -30.30 -10.52 -4.40
N ARG A 76 -30.53 -9.37 -5.04
CA ARG A 76 -29.55 -8.67 -5.89
C ARG A 76 -28.36 -8.14 -5.11
N MET A 77 -28.58 -7.61 -3.90
CA MET A 77 -27.50 -7.23 -2.99
C MET A 77 -26.70 -8.46 -2.57
N GLY A 78 -27.37 -9.53 -2.14
CA GLY A 78 -26.74 -10.78 -1.72
C GLY A 78 -25.87 -11.41 -2.81
N SER A 79 -26.35 -11.44 -4.06
CA SER A 79 -25.58 -11.98 -5.19
C SER A 79 -24.38 -11.11 -5.55
N SER A 80 -24.47 -9.78 -5.41
CA SER A 80 -23.36 -8.86 -5.63
C SER A 80 -22.25 -9.01 -4.59
N PHE A 81 -22.61 -9.15 -3.30
CA PHE A 81 -21.64 -9.35 -2.22
C PHE A 81 -20.99 -10.74 -2.20
N LEU A 82 -21.66 -11.76 -2.78
CA LEU A 82 -21.21 -13.15 -2.71
C LEU A 82 -19.83 -13.37 -3.36
N LEU A 83 -19.57 -12.70 -4.49
CA LEU A 83 -18.27 -12.74 -5.17
C LEU A 83 -17.32 -11.62 -4.72
N GLU A 84 -17.86 -10.52 -4.18
CA GLU A 84 -17.05 -9.40 -3.71
C GLU A 84 -16.21 -9.75 -2.50
N ILE A 85 -16.81 -10.38 -1.49
CA ILE A 85 -16.13 -10.75 -0.24
C ILE A 85 -14.88 -11.60 -0.50
N PRO A 86 -14.93 -12.72 -1.24
CA PRO A 86 -13.73 -13.49 -1.53
C PRO A 86 -12.72 -12.71 -2.39
N GLY A 87 -13.18 -11.87 -3.33
CA GLY A 87 -12.31 -11.00 -4.12
C GLY A 87 -11.51 -10.02 -3.27
N LEU A 88 -12.20 -9.32 -2.36
CA LEU A 88 -11.59 -8.39 -1.40
C LEU A 88 -10.64 -9.10 -0.43
N LEU A 89 -10.97 -10.29 0.03
CA LEU A 89 -10.08 -11.08 0.89
C LEU A 89 -8.78 -11.47 0.16
N ILE A 90 -8.86 -11.85 -1.11
CA ILE A 90 -7.68 -12.15 -1.93
C ILE A 90 -6.81 -10.90 -2.11
N LEU A 91 -7.44 -9.75 -2.41
CA LEU A 91 -6.73 -8.47 -2.53
C LEU A 91 -6.10 -8.05 -1.20
N MET A 92 -6.80 -8.23 -0.09
CA MET A 92 -6.31 -7.95 1.27
C MET A 92 -5.08 -8.81 1.60
N ILE A 93 -5.13 -10.11 1.34
CA ILE A 93 -3.99 -11.02 1.56
C ILE A 93 -2.82 -10.63 0.65
N GLY A 94 -3.09 -10.33 -0.63
CA GLY A 94 -2.08 -9.85 -1.57
C GLY A 94 -1.42 -8.56 -1.11
N TRP A 95 -2.21 -7.61 -0.60
CA TRP A 95 -1.72 -6.35 -0.05
C TRP A 95 -0.82 -6.58 1.17
N MET A 96 -1.23 -7.44 2.10
CA MET A 96 -0.44 -7.78 3.29
C MET A 96 0.87 -8.49 2.93
N LEU A 97 0.84 -9.38 1.94
CA LEU A 97 2.05 -10.02 1.42
C LEU A 97 3.02 -8.99 0.82
N VAL A 98 2.52 -8.04 0.04
CA VAL A 98 3.35 -6.96 -0.52
C VAL A 98 3.97 -6.11 0.58
N ILE A 99 3.19 -5.74 1.61
CA ILE A 99 3.71 -5.06 2.80
C ILE A 99 4.88 -5.84 3.40
N ALA A 100 4.67 -7.13 3.66
CA ALA A 100 5.67 -8.00 4.27
C ALA A 100 6.93 -8.13 3.39
N ILE A 101 6.77 -8.40 2.09
CA ILE A 101 7.88 -8.55 1.13
C ILE A 101 8.77 -7.30 1.10
N VAL A 102 8.16 -6.11 1.01
CA VAL A 102 8.91 -4.85 0.95
C VAL A 102 9.67 -4.60 2.24
N HIS A 103 9.06 -4.85 3.39
CA HIS A 103 9.69 -4.63 4.69
C HIS A 103 10.76 -5.69 5.00
N GLU A 104 10.56 -6.95 4.61
CA GLU A 104 11.59 -7.99 4.70
C GLU A 104 12.76 -7.72 3.76
N PHE A 105 12.51 -7.12 2.59
CA PHE A 105 13.57 -6.69 1.69
C PHE A 105 14.40 -5.55 2.32
N LEU A 106 13.74 -4.54 2.89
CA LEU A 106 14.40 -3.44 3.60
C LEU A 106 15.23 -3.96 4.80
N ARG A 107 14.70 -4.92 5.54
CA ARG A 107 15.42 -5.60 6.62
C ARG A 107 16.64 -6.38 6.10
N ALA A 108 16.48 -7.15 5.03
CA ALA A 108 17.59 -7.89 4.43
C ALA A 108 18.65 -6.96 3.86
N TYR A 109 18.25 -5.82 3.30
CA TYR A 109 19.18 -4.79 2.86
C TYR A 109 19.95 -4.22 4.05
N HIS A 110 19.27 -3.92 5.17
CA HIS A 110 19.91 -3.46 6.40
C HIS A 110 20.95 -4.47 6.95
N LEU A 111 20.65 -5.77 6.88
CA LEU A 111 21.55 -6.84 7.33
C LEU A 111 22.65 -7.21 6.32
N GLY A 112 22.67 -6.59 5.14
CA GLY A 112 23.62 -6.96 4.06
C GLY A 112 23.29 -8.27 3.33
N GLU A 113 22.17 -8.92 3.65
CA GLU A 113 21.74 -10.20 3.06
C GLU A 113 21.07 -10.06 1.69
N HIS A 114 20.75 -8.85 1.25
CA HIS A 114 19.91 -8.61 0.06
C HIS A 114 20.47 -9.19 -1.25
N HIS A 115 21.79 -9.34 -1.39
CA HIS A 115 22.43 -9.91 -2.59
C HIS A 115 22.19 -11.41 -2.75
N PHE A 116 21.91 -12.12 -1.65
CA PHE A 116 21.76 -13.57 -1.63
C PHE A 116 20.30 -14.04 -1.71
N LEU A 117 19.36 -13.10 -1.70
CA LEU A 117 17.94 -13.44 -1.66
C LEU A 117 17.36 -13.66 -3.05
N SER A 118 16.88 -14.89 -3.28
CA SER A 118 15.99 -15.18 -4.39
C SER A 118 14.60 -14.59 -4.12
N SER A 119 13.84 -14.33 -5.19
CA SER A 119 12.43 -13.92 -5.07
C SER A 119 11.60 -14.94 -4.29
N GLY A 120 11.93 -16.23 -4.38
CA GLY A 120 11.28 -17.29 -3.61
C GLY A 120 11.57 -17.23 -2.10
N ASP A 121 12.80 -16.87 -1.71
CA ASP A 121 13.16 -16.73 -0.29
C ASP A 121 12.46 -15.54 0.34
N LEU A 122 12.35 -14.44 -0.41
CA LEU A 122 11.65 -13.24 0.03
C LEU A 122 10.14 -13.51 0.18
N LEU A 123 9.55 -14.29 -0.73
CA LEU A 123 8.17 -14.76 -0.58
C LEU A 123 8.00 -15.62 0.68
N LYS A 124 8.88 -16.61 0.89
CA LYS A 124 8.82 -17.47 2.08
C LYS A 124 8.93 -16.68 3.39
N ARG A 125 9.83 -15.69 3.43
CA ARG A 125 9.97 -14.73 4.56
C ARG A 125 8.70 -13.88 4.72
N GLY A 126 8.12 -13.41 3.62
CA GLY A 126 6.86 -12.66 3.63
C GLY A 126 5.70 -13.46 4.21
N PHE A 127 5.51 -14.70 3.74
CA PHE A 127 4.47 -15.62 4.24
C PHE A 127 4.64 -15.97 5.72
N SER A 128 5.87 -16.18 6.21
CA SER A 128 6.11 -16.52 7.61
C SER A 128 5.82 -15.36 8.58
N GLN A 129 5.92 -14.12 8.10
CA GLN A 129 5.67 -12.91 8.89
C GLN A 129 4.30 -12.28 8.65
N LEU A 130 3.45 -12.89 7.81
CA LEU A 130 2.13 -12.36 7.47
C LEU A 130 1.30 -12.00 8.70
N GLY A 131 1.25 -12.90 9.69
CA GLY A 131 0.48 -12.67 10.92
C GLY A 131 0.97 -11.45 11.71
N SER A 132 2.29 -11.23 11.76
CA SER A 132 2.89 -10.11 12.48
C SER A 132 2.61 -8.78 11.79
N TYR A 133 2.78 -8.71 10.45
CA TYR A 133 2.46 -7.52 9.66
C TYR A 133 0.95 -7.24 9.64
N PHE A 134 0.12 -8.28 9.60
CA PHE A 134 -1.33 -8.15 9.71
C PHE A 134 -1.71 -7.56 11.08
N GLY A 135 -1.17 -8.11 12.18
CA GLY A 135 -1.43 -7.59 13.52
C GLY A 135 -1.02 -6.12 13.67
N ALA A 136 0.18 -5.75 13.22
CA ALA A 136 0.66 -4.36 13.27
C ALA A 136 -0.21 -3.43 12.42
N SER A 137 -0.54 -3.83 11.19
CA SER A 137 -1.38 -3.03 10.27
C SER A 137 -2.81 -2.90 10.79
N PHE A 138 -3.37 -3.98 11.33
CA PHE A 138 -4.72 -4.01 11.89
C PHE A 138 -4.85 -3.13 13.12
N LEU A 139 -3.90 -3.21 14.07
CA LEU A 139 -3.87 -2.34 15.25
C LEU A 139 -3.69 -0.87 14.85
N THR A 140 -2.77 -0.58 13.91
CA THR A 140 -2.57 0.78 13.38
C THR A 140 -3.86 1.31 12.76
N GLY A 141 -4.51 0.50 11.90
CA GLY A 141 -5.75 0.85 11.23
C GLY A 141 -6.92 1.03 12.20
N LEU A 142 -7.02 0.20 13.23
CA LEU A 142 -8.05 0.31 14.27
C LEU A 142 -7.90 1.63 15.05
N LEU A 143 -6.68 1.95 15.51
CA LEU A 143 -6.41 3.17 16.25
C LEU A 143 -6.63 4.43 15.39
N ALA A 144 -6.16 4.41 14.14
CA ALA A 144 -6.40 5.50 13.19
C ALA A 144 -7.90 5.65 12.85
N GLY A 145 -8.61 4.53 12.64
CA GLY A 145 -10.03 4.50 12.33
C GLY A 145 -10.89 5.04 13.48
N VAL A 146 -10.64 4.60 14.71
CA VAL A 146 -11.28 5.18 15.91
C VAL A 146 -10.96 6.67 16.03
N GLY A 147 -9.73 7.06 15.72
CA GLY A 147 -9.35 8.47 15.66
C GLY A 147 -10.24 9.26 14.70
N VAL A 148 -10.36 8.81 13.45
CA VAL A 148 -11.20 9.47 12.42
C VAL A 148 -12.67 9.52 12.83
N LEU A 149 -13.20 8.46 13.45
CA LEU A 149 -14.57 8.41 13.95
C LEU A 149 -14.82 9.44 15.06
N LEU A 150 -13.83 9.69 15.91
CA LEU A 150 -13.93 10.67 17.01
C LEU A 150 -13.72 12.11 16.54
N CYS A 151 -12.93 12.33 15.49
CA CYS A 151 -12.81 13.53 14.67
C CYS A 151 -11.62 13.37 13.69
N ILE A 152 -11.60 14.08 12.55
CA ILE A 152 -10.50 13.99 11.57
C ILE A 152 -9.13 14.27 12.20
N LEU A 153 -9.05 15.22 13.15
CA LEU A 153 -7.79 15.62 13.81
C LEU A 153 -7.13 14.47 14.61
N PRO A 154 -7.82 13.77 15.53
CA PRO A 154 -7.29 12.57 16.17
C PRO A 154 -6.82 11.49 15.19
N GLY A 155 -7.51 11.31 14.06
CA GLY A 155 -7.12 10.37 13.00
C GLY A 155 -5.77 10.72 12.37
N VAL A 156 -5.57 11.99 11.99
CA VAL A 156 -4.31 12.49 11.43
C VAL A 156 -3.16 12.35 12.44
N TYR A 157 -3.42 12.65 13.71
CA TYR A 157 -2.45 12.47 14.78
C TYR A 157 -2.02 11.00 14.91
N ALA A 158 -2.98 10.08 15.04
CA ALA A 158 -2.72 8.64 15.15
C ALA A 158 -1.95 8.11 13.93
N TYR A 159 -2.36 8.50 12.72
CA TYR A 159 -1.68 8.07 11.49
C TYR A 159 -0.23 8.53 11.44
N THR A 160 0.05 9.77 11.84
CA THR A 160 1.41 10.33 11.84
C THR A 160 2.30 9.66 12.88
N VAL A 161 1.79 9.48 14.10
CA VAL A 161 2.55 8.89 15.22
C VAL A 161 2.86 7.41 14.98
N LEU A 162 1.99 6.71 14.24
CA LEU A 162 2.11 5.28 13.97
C LEU A 162 2.68 4.95 12.59
N CYS A 163 3.08 5.95 11.79
CA CYS A 163 3.54 5.72 10.41
C CYS A 163 4.82 4.87 10.31
N LEU A 164 5.66 4.86 11.36
CA LEU A 164 6.90 4.08 11.40
C LEU A 164 6.70 2.66 11.95
N SER A 165 5.48 2.29 12.37
CA SER A 165 5.21 1.02 13.05
C SER A 165 5.66 -0.20 12.25
N LEU A 166 5.43 -0.21 10.93
CA LEU A 166 5.83 -1.31 10.05
C LEU A 166 7.35 -1.41 9.90
N SER A 167 8.04 -0.27 9.88
CA SER A 167 9.51 -0.22 9.84
C SER A 167 10.12 -0.67 11.17
N CYS A 168 9.55 -0.24 12.31
CA CYS A 168 9.93 -0.73 13.64
C CYS A 168 9.76 -2.25 13.72
N HIS A 169 8.64 -2.79 13.24
CA HIS A 169 8.41 -4.23 13.25
C HIS A 169 9.41 -4.99 12.37
N ALA A 170 9.67 -4.48 11.17
CA ALA A 170 10.59 -5.11 10.22
C ALA A 170 12.01 -5.21 10.80
N ILE A 171 12.52 -4.13 11.38
CA ILE A 171 13.90 -4.06 11.86
C ILE A 171 14.04 -4.66 13.26
N GLU A 172 13.20 -4.26 14.20
CA GLU A 172 13.36 -4.60 15.64
C GLU A 172 12.57 -5.85 16.06
N ARG A 173 11.68 -6.39 15.22
CA ARG A 173 10.82 -7.54 15.54
C ARG A 173 9.98 -7.36 16.82
N ALA A 174 9.67 -6.12 17.18
CA ALA A 174 8.97 -5.75 18.42
C ALA A 174 7.47 -6.17 18.50
N GLY A 175 6.99 -7.03 17.60
CA GLY A 175 5.58 -7.44 17.52
C GLY A 175 4.62 -6.29 17.13
N GLY A 176 3.30 -6.50 17.19
CA GLY A 176 2.31 -5.49 16.79
C GLY A 176 2.25 -4.28 17.74
N SER A 177 2.00 -4.53 19.04
CA SER A 177 1.89 -3.49 20.06
C SER A 177 3.21 -2.79 20.38
N GLY A 178 4.31 -3.55 20.47
CA GLY A 178 5.63 -2.97 20.73
C GLY A 178 6.09 -2.04 19.61
N SER A 179 5.82 -2.39 18.36
CA SER A 179 6.18 -1.54 17.20
C SER A 179 5.40 -0.23 17.16
N LEU A 180 4.14 -0.21 17.62
CA LEU A 180 3.33 1.00 17.75
C LEU A 180 3.90 1.93 18.81
N GLY A 181 4.22 1.39 19.99
CA GLY A 181 4.85 2.15 21.08
C GLY A 181 6.19 2.74 20.65
N ARG A 182 7.01 1.94 19.96
CA ARG A 182 8.29 2.37 19.40
C ARG A 182 8.13 3.47 18.34
N SER A 183 7.17 3.33 17.43
CA SER A 183 6.87 4.37 16.43
C SER A 183 6.52 5.69 17.11
N ASN A 184 5.66 5.65 18.14
CA ASN A 184 5.30 6.84 18.90
C ASN A 184 6.53 7.49 19.57
N GLN A 185 7.36 6.68 20.22
CA GLN A 185 8.60 7.16 20.83
C GLN A 185 9.51 7.84 19.81
N LEU A 186 9.64 7.32 18.58
CA LEU A 186 10.48 7.92 17.54
C LEU A 186 9.90 9.23 16.99
N VAL A 187 8.58 9.30 16.78
CA VAL A 187 7.91 10.50 16.22
C VAL A 187 7.76 11.63 17.25
N GLN A 188 7.78 11.33 18.56
CA GLN A 188 7.74 12.35 19.62
C GLN A 188 8.83 13.42 19.43
N GLY A 189 8.43 14.69 19.46
CA GLY A 189 9.30 15.84 19.24
C GLY A 189 9.56 16.19 17.76
N ASP A 190 9.09 15.39 16.80
CA ASP A 190 9.26 15.62 15.35
C ASP A 190 7.96 15.39 14.57
N PHE A 191 6.83 15.80 15.17
CA PHE A 191 5.50 15.57 14.61
C PHE A 191 5.29 16.28 13.28
N TRP A 192 5.53 17.60 13.21
CA TRP A 192 5.24 18.41 12.02
C TRP A 192 6.08 18.01 10.80
N PRO A 193 7.40 17.77 10.92
CA PRO A 193 8.18 17.30 9.79
C PRO A 193 7.79 15.88 9.35
N THR A 194 7.43 15.01 10.30
CA THR A 194 6.91 13.66 9.98
C THR A 194 5.57 13.73 9.26
N LEU A 195 4.64 14.57 9.74
CA LEU A 195 3.35 14.80 9.08
C LEU A 195 3.54 15.32 7.65
N GLY A 196 4.39 16.34 7.49
CA GLY A 196 4.72 16.90 6.17
C GLY A 196 5.32 15.85 5.23
N LEU A 197 6.17 14.95 5.76
CA LEU A 197 6.79 13.90 4.96
C LEU A 197 5.76 12.86 4.51
N VAL A 198 4.94 12.39 5.45
CA VAL A 198 3.84 11.45 5.18
C VAL A 198 2.86 12.04 4.17
N PHE A 199 2.52 13.32 4.31
CA PHE A 199 1.66 14.03 3.37
C PHE A 199 2.28 14.12 1.98
N VAL A 200 3.54 14.55 1.86
CA VAL A 200 4.20 14.71 0.56
C VAL A 200 4.41 13.38 -0.13
N ILE A 201 4.89 12.34 0.56
CA ILE A 201 5.07 11.02 -0.06
C ILE A 201 3.73 10.37 -0.40
N GLY A 202 2.70 10.60 0.42
CA GLY A 202 1.33 10.19 0.15
C GLY A 202 0.76 10.88 -1.09
N LEU A 203 1.00 12.19 -1.25
CA LEU A 203 0.62 12.96 -2.43
C LEU A 203 1.32 12.44 -3.68
N ILE A 204 2.64 12.20 -3.61
CA ILE A 204 3.41 11.63 -4.72
C ILE A 204 2.82 10.28 -5.14
N ASN A 205 2.64 9.35 -4.19
CA ASN A 205 2.08 8.04 -4.50
C ASN A 205 0.63 8.13 -5.02
N GLY A 206 -0.16 9.06 -4.46
CA GLY A 206 -1.53 9.34 -4.91
C GLY A 206 -1.58 9.84 -6.36
N LEU A 207 -0.70 10.77 -6.73
CA LEU A 207 -0.59 11.29 -8.10
C LEU A 207 -0.18 10.18 -9.08
N VAL A 208 0.78 9.33 -8.70
CA VAL A 208 1.17 8.17 -9.53
C VAL A 208 -0.01 7.23 -9.76
N ASN A 209 -0.76 6.92 -8.71
CA ASN A 209 -1.97 6.08 -8.85
C ASN A 209 -3.06 6.77 -9.67
N MET A 210 -3.26 8.08 -9.49
CA MET A 210 -4.23 8.86 -10.26
C MET A 210 -3.96 8.82 -11.76
N VAL A 211 -2.69 8.96 -12.16
CA VAL A 211 -2.29 8.89 -13.59
C VAL A 211 -2.64 7.53 -14.20
N VAL A 212 -2.46 6.44 -13.44
CA VAL A 212 -2.82 5.08 -13.89
C VAL A 212 -4.34 4.91 -13.99
N GLN A 213 -5.09 5.52 -13.08
CA GLN A 213 -6.54 5.44 -12.99
C GLN A 213 -7.26 6.21 -14.11
N LEU A 214 -6.72 7.36 -14.51
CA LEU A 214 -7.37 8.31 -15.43
C LEU A 214 -7.90 7.68 -16.74
N PRO A 215 -7.13 6.88 -17.49
CA PRO A 215 -7.63 6.27 -18.72
C PRO A 215 -8.84 5.36 -18.49
N PHE A 216 -8.84 4.59 -17.40
CA PHE A 216 -9.94 3.71 -17.05
C PHE A 216 -11.17 4.49 -16.61
N THR A 217 -11.00 5.55 -15.82
CA THR A 217 -12.10 6.43 -15.42
C THR A 217 -12.72 7.13 -16.62
N ILE A 218 -11.91 7.65 -17.55
CA ILE A 218 -12.39 8.31 -18.76
C ILE A 218 -13.15 7.32 -19.65
N ALA A 219 -12.59 6.14 -19.91
CA ALA A 219 -13.26 5.11 -20.69
C ALA A 219 -14.59 4.67 -20.04
N GLY A 220 -14.61 4.49 -18.72
CA GLY A 220 -15.83 4.18 -17.98
C GLY A 220 -16.90 5.28 -18.09
N MET A 221 -16.50 6.55 -17.99
CA MET A 221 -17.39 7.70 -18.16
C MET A 221 -17.97 7.78 -19.57
N ILE A 222 -17.15 7.58 -20.61
CA ILE A 222 -17.61 7.59 -22.02
C ILE A 222 -18.69 6.52 -22.23
N VAL A 223 -18.44 5.29 -21.75
CA VAL A 223 -19.42 4.20 -21.88
C VAL A 223 -20.70 4.52 -21.13
N GLY A 224 -20.61 5.03 -19.89
CA GLY A 224 -21.77 5.39 -19.09
C GLY A 224 -22.59 6.54 -19.70
N VAL A 225 -21.94 7.56 -20.24
CA VAL A 225 -22.62 8.68 -20.92
C VAL A 225 -23.33 8.19 -22.18
N ASN A 226 -22.67 7.36 -23.00
CA ASN A 226 -23.30 6.80 -24.20
C ASN A 226 -24.51 5.92 -23.86
N ALA A 227 -24.38 5.03 -22.86
CA ALA A 227 -25.50 4.22 -22.40
C ALA A 227 -26.67 5.05 -21.87
N GLY A 228 -26.38 6.15 -21.15
CA GLY A 228 -27.40 7.09 -20.69
C GLY A 228 -28.08 7.87 -21.82
N LEU A 229 -27.31 8.32 -22.82
CA LEU A 229 -27.85 8.99 -24.00
C LEU A 229 -28.73 8.05 -24.84
N ASP A 230 -28.31 6.81 -25.04
CA ASP A 230 -29.08 5.80 -25.75
C ASP A 230 -30.40 5.48 -25.04
N ALA A 231 -30.40 5.42 -23.71
CA ALA A 231 -31.60 5.24 -22.90
C ALA A 231 -32.59 6.40 -23.08
N VAL A 232 -32.10 7.65 -23.04
CA VAL A 232 -32.93 8.86 -23.25
C VAL A 232 -33.48 8.93 -24.68
N GLN A 233 -32.67 8.60 -25.70
CA GLN A 233 -33.08 8.68 -27.10
C GLN A 233 -34.09 7.61 -27.49
N ASN A 234 -33.93 6.39 -26.98
CA ASN A 234 -34.76 5.25 -27.34
C ASN A 234 -35.92 5.01 -26.35
N GLY A 235 -36.02 5.82 -25.28
CA GLY A 235 -37.07 5.68 -24.26
C GLY A 235 -36.96 4.39 -23.44
N GLY A 236 -35.74 3.86 -23.28
CA GLY A 236 -35.45 2.59 -22.60
C GLY A 236 -34.72 2.76 -21.27
N GLU A 237 -34.46 1.65 -20.59
CA GLU A 237 -33.60 1.61 -19.41
C GLU A 237 -32.12 1.75 -19.78
N VAL A 238 -31.29 2.18 -18.82
CA VAL A 238 -29.83 2.27 -19.01
C VAL A 238 -29.24 0.87 -19.10
N GLY A 239 -29.08 0.38 -20.33
CA GLY A 239 -28.43 -0.90 -20.62
C GLY A 239 -26.92 -0.72 -20.83
N MET A 240 -26.10 -1.20 -19.89
CA MET A 240 -24.66 -1.26 -20.09
C MET A 240 -24.30 -2.34 -21.12
N PRO A 241 -23.29 -2.12 -22.00
CA PRO A 241 -22.83 -3.17 -22.91
C PRO A 241 -22.36 -4.42 -22.15
N GLY A 242 -22.66 -5.62 -22.66
CA GLY A 242 -22.31 -6.87 -21.97
C GLY A 242 -20.79 -7.08 -21.72
N TRP A 243 -19.93 -6.42 -22.51
CA TRP A 243 -18.48 -6.44 -22.30
C TRP A 243 -18.01 -5.50 -21.17
N PHE A 244 -18.86 -4.56 -20.74
CA PHE A 244 -18.49 -3.52 -19.78
C PHE A 244 -18.10 -4.10 -18.42
N GLY A 245 -18.77 -5.15 -17.95
CA GLY A 245 -18.37 -5.86 -16.72
C GLY A 245 -16.99 -6.52 -16.81
N VAL A 246 -16.60 -7.02 -17.99
CA VAL A 246 -15.23 -7.53 -18.21
C VAL A 246 -14.23 -6.38 -18.19
N PHE A 247 -14.58 -5.24 -18.79
CA PHE A 247 -13.77 -4.03 -18.75
C PHE A 247 -13.57 -3.51 -17.32
N THR A 248 -14.61 -3.44 -16.48
CA THR A 248 -14.49 -3.00 -15.07
C THR A 248 -13.64 -3.97 -14.27
N SER A 249 -13.79 -5.27 -14.47
CA SER A 249 -12.94 -6.31 -13.87
C SER A 249 -11.47 -6.18 -14.23
N ILE A 250 -11.16 -6.01 -15.52
CA ILE A 250 -9.77 -5.78 -15.97
C ILE A 250 -9.24 -4.47 -15.41
N SER A 251 -10.04 -3.41 -15.42
CA SER A 251 -9.67 -2.10 -14.88
C SER A 251 -9.30 -2.22 -13.41
N THR A 252 -10.17 -2.81 -12.58
CA THR A 252 -9.93 -3.04 -11.15
C THR A 252 -8.67 -3.89 -10.91
N ALA A 253 -8.48 -4.96 -11.68
CA ALA A 253 -7.27 -5.78 -11.59
C ALA A 253 -6.00 -4.97 -11.89
N VAL A 254 -5.97 -4.20 -12.97
CA VAL A 254 -4.82 -3.35 -13.30
C VAL A 254 -4.55 -2.34 -12.18
N GLN A 255 -5.60 -1.70 -11.67
CA GLN A 255 -5.49 -0.70 -10.61
C GLN A 255 -4.86 -1.26 -9.33
N TRP A 256 -5.37 -2.38 -8.83
CA TRP A 256 -4.83 -3.03 -7.62
C TRP A 256 -3.39 -3.51 -7.83
N CYS A 257 -3.07 -4.04 -9.02
CA CYS A 257 -1.71 -4.45 -9.33
C CYS A 257 -0.75 -3.25 -9.29
N PHE A 258 -1.11 -2.14 -9.93
CA PHE A 258 -0.29 -0.92 -9.90
C PHE A 258 -0.15 -0.37 -8.48
N GLN A 259 -1.23 -0.30 -7.72
CA GLN A 259 -1.21 0.20 -6.35
C GLN A 259 -0.27 -0.61 -5.45
N MET A 260 -0.28 -1.95 -5.60
CA MET A 260 0.68 -2.83 -4.92
C MET A 260 2.11 -2.55 -5.36
N LEU A 261 2.35 -2.37 -6.66
CA LEU A 261 3.69 -2.11 -7.21
C LEU A 261 4.26 -0.73 -6.82
N THR A 262 3.42 0.26 -6.54
CA THR A 262 3.88 1.60 -6.10
C THR A 262 4.05 1.73 -4.59
N TYR A 263 3.56 0.78 -3.80
CA TYR A 263 3.73 0.74 -2.34
C TYR A 263 5.17 0.98 -1.83
N PRO A 264 6.24 0.47 -2.48
CA PRO A 264 7.62 0.71 -2.07
C PRO A 264 7.99 2.20 -1.95
N ILE A 265 7.34 3.09 -2.71
CA ILE A 265 7.58 4.54 -2.64
C ILE A 265 7.35 5.05 -1.23
N VAL A 266 6.24 4.65 -0.62
CA VAL A 266 5.88 5.06 0.73
C VAL A 266 6.71 4.30 1.75
N ALA A 267 6.82 2.98 1.61
CA ALA A 267 7.51 2.13 2.59
C ALA A 267 9.01 2.47 2.74
N VAL A 268 9.72 2.71 1.65
CA VAL A 268 11.16 3.06 1.69
C VAL A 268 11.36 4.44 2.32
N CYS A 269 10.50 5.41 1.98
CA CYS A 269 10.56 6.75 2.57
C CYS A 269 10.37 6.71 4.09
N LEU A 270 9.36 5.99 4.57
CA LEU A 270 9.10 5.83 6.00
C LEU A 270 10.21 5.04 6.70
N CYS A 271 10.79 4.03 6.03
CA CYS A 271 11.92 3.29 6.56
C CYS A 271 13.19 4.17 6.70
N LEU A 272 13.48 5.02 5.71
CA LEU A 272 14.57 5.99 5.80
C LEU A 272 14.32 7.03 6.90
N LYS A 273 13.07 7.48 7.08
CA LYS A 273 12.70 8.35 8.20
C LYS A 273 12.90 7.63 9.54
N TYR A 274 12.53 6.35 9.64
CA TYR A 274 12.79 5.53 10.81
C TYR A 274 14.29 5.52 11.16
N PHE A 275 15.17 5.21 10.20
CA PHE A 275 16.62 5.20 10.46
C PHE A 275 17.16 6.58 10.84
N SER A 276 16.69 7.67 10.21
CA SER A 276 17.07 9.04 10.62
C SER A 276 16.69 9.32 12.07
N ARG A 277 15.47 8.94 12.48
CA ARG A 277 14.99 9.19 13.85
C ARG A 277 15.70 8.35 14.90
N VAL A 278 16.04 7.10 14.57
CA VAL A 278 16.86 6.25 15.43
C VAL A 278 18.25 6.87 15.61
N GLU A 279 18.90 7.31 14.53
CA GLU A 279 20.22 7.97 14.63
C GLU A 279 20.17 9.28 15.41
N GLU A 280 19.13 10.11 15.22
CA GLU A 280 18.96 11.37 15.96
C GLU A 280 18.74 11.16 17.47
N LYS A 281 18.05 10.09 17.88
CA LYS A 281 17.70 9.85 19.29
C LYS A 281 18.70 8.98 20.03
N GLU A 282 19.31 8.02 19.34
CA GLU A 282 20.08 6.95 19.97
C GLU A 282 21.56 6.98 19.56
N GLY A 283 21.91 7.68 18.47
CA GLY A 283 23.30 7.87 18.06
C GLY A 283 24.07 6.58 17.73
N HIS A 284 23.37 5.47 17.46
CA HIS A 284 23.99 4.16 17.27
C HIS A 284 25.05 4.13 16.15
N GLY A 285 24.82 4.82 15.03
CA GLY A 285 25.80 4.92 13.95
C GLY A 285 27.01 5.80 14.28
N LEU A 286 26.87 6.79 15.18
CA LEU A 286 28.01 7.55 15.71
C LEU A 286 28.84 6.68 16.65
N GLN A 287 28.20 5.89 17.51
CA GLN A 287 28.88 4.97 18.43
C GLN A 287 29.63 3.86 17.69
N GLU A 288 29.03 3.24 16.66
CA GLU A 288 29.71 2.24 15.81
C GLU A 288 30.91 2.83 15.06
N ARG A 289 30.81 4.07 14.56
CA ARG A 289 31.94 4.75 13.90
C ARG A 289 33.07 5.06 14.87
N ILE A 290 32.76 5.51 16.08
CA ILE A 290 33.77 5.76 17.13
C ILE A 290 34.45 4.45 17.54
N ALA A 291 33.69 3.37 17.75
CA ALA A 291 34.25 2.06 18.08
C ALA A 291 35.12 1.48 16.96
N GLY A 292 34.81 1.78 15.69
CA GLY A 292 35.63 1.41 14.54
C GLY A 292 36.96 2.17 14.45
N PHE A 293 37.04 3.39 15.01
CA PHE A 293 38.30 4.13 15.11
C PHE A 293 39.18 3.63 16.27
N ASP A 294 38.60 3.10 17.36
CA ASP A 294 39.36 2.50 18.45
C ASP A 294 39.98 1.13 18.08
N GLN A 295 39.54 0.52 16.97
CA GLN A 295 40.03 -0.78 16.48
C GLN A 295 41.00 -0.66 15.29
N ALA A 296 41.28 0.56 14.81
CA ALA A 296 42.18 0.84 13.67
C ALA A 296 43.50 1.45 14.15
#